data_AF-A0AAV4CMR9-F1
#
_entry.id   AF-A0AAV4CMR9-F1
#
_cell.length_a   1.000
_cell.length_b   1.000
_cell.length_c   1.000
_cell.angle_alpha   90.00
_cell.angle_beta   90.00
_cell.angle_gamma   90.00
#
_symmetry.space_group_name_H-M   'P 1'
#
loop_
_entity.id
_entity.type
_entity.pdbx_description
1 polymer ?
#
loop_
_entity_poly.entity_id
_entity_poly.type
_entity_poly.pdbx_seq_one_letter_code
_entity_poly.pdbx_strand_id
1 'polypeptide(L)'
;MASGAAKRVSKSVVDWTKFAAVCPKHQTDMLRAVKAKHDAFINKVYTLPESLPKIDFAAYKSRLPDPAMADRFEKAYAALSIPYPVDKNNMLKQVEEEHQENEKKVKQYVTDIQAAAKESKTFLAKIESLPKFEEMTIEMYNYYFPETGYNPDRPTFWPHIEDQQPYNPDFKYYK
;
A
#
# COMPACT_ATOMS: atom_id res chain seq x y z
N MET A 1 19.83 -24.38 -27.46
CA MET A 1 20.58 -23.44 -26.59
C MET A 1 19.61 -22.61 -25.74
N ALA A 2 18.89 -23.25 -24.81
CA ALA A 2 18.24 -22.54 -23.70
C ALA A 2 19.06 -22.84 -22.44
N SER A 3 20.32 -22.38 -22.44
CA SER A 3 21.26 -22.57 -21.34
C SER A 3 21.09 -21.41 -20.36
N GLY A 4 20.31 -21.61 -19.29
CA GLY A 4 20.13 -20.62 -18.23
C GLY A 4 18.74 -20.63 -17.59
N ALA A 5 18.20 -21.81 -17.24
CA ALA A 5 16.91 -21.96 -16.55
C ALA A 5 16.82 -21.13 -15.23
N ALA A 6 17.95 -20.61 -14.75
CA ALA A 6 18.10 -19.74 -13.61
C ALA A 6 18.92 -18.47 -13.93
N LYS A 7 18.56 -17.67 -14.95
CA LYS A 7 18.69 -16.20 -14.80
C LYS A 7 17.67 -15.72 -13.76
N ARG A 8 17.93 -16.18 -12.52
CA ARG A 8 17.44 -15.86 -11.18
C ARG A 8 16.07 -15.18 -11.15
N VAL A 9 15.08 -15.86 -10.55
CA VAL A 9 13.95 -15.19 -9.85
C VAL A 9 14.50 -13.89 -9.30
N SER A 10 14.00 -12.78 -9.85
CA SER A 10 14.61 -11.45 -9.79
C SER A 10 15.34 -11.24 -8.47
N LYS A 11 16.60 -10.78 -8.52
CA LYS A 11 17.28 -10.24 -7.33
C LYS A 11 16.30 -9.26 -6.72
N SER A 12 15.54 -9.65 -5.70
CA SER A 12 14.37 -8.87 -5.33
C SER A 12 14.91 -7.58 -4.73
N VAL A 13 14.74 -6.48 -5.46
CA VAL A 13 15.17 -5.14 -5.02
C VAL A 13 14.07 -4.61 -4.09
N VAL A 14 13.62 -5.43 -3.13
CA VAL A 14 12.65 -5.00 -2.14
C VAL A 14 13.43 -4.29 -1.05
N ASP A 15 13.29 -2.96 -0.99
CA ASP A 15 13.83 -2.16 0.08
C ASP A 15 12.94 -2.30 1.33
N TRP A 16 13.25 -3.31 2.14
CA TRP A 16 12.52 -3.60 3.38
C TRP A 16 12.59 -2.45 4.40
N THR A 17 13.60 -1.57 4.32
CA THR A 17 13.73 -0.45 5.25
C THR A 17 12.71 0.63 4.94
N LYS A 18 12.56 0.99 3.66
CA LYS A 18 11.51 1.93 3.22
C LYS A 18 10.12 1.37 3.43
N PHE A 19 9.93 0.07 3.19
CA PHE A 19 8.63 -0.56 3.37
C PHE A 19 8.21 -0.59 4.85
N ALA A 20 9.16 -0.84 5.76
CA ALA A 20 8.91 -0.75 7.20
C ALA A 20 8.61 0.68 7.68
N ALA A 21 9.19 1.71 7.05
CA ALA A 21 8.94 3.11 7.42
C ALA A 21 7.53 3.60 7.04
N VAL A 22 6.96 3.06 5.95
CA VAL A 22 5.62 3.45 5.44
C VAL A 22 4.50 2.61 6.06
N CYS A 23 4.83 1.44 6.60
CA CYS A 23 3.84 0.50 7.13
C CYS A 23 3.12 1.06 8.37
N PRO A 24 1.77 1.06 8.41
CA PRO A 24 1.03 1.39 9.61
C PRO A 24 1.39 0.48 10.78
N LYS A 25 1.45 1.02 12.01
CA LYS A 25 1.86 0.27 13.22
C LYS A 25 1.04 -1.00 13.48
N HIS A 26 -0.21 -1.05 13.04
CA HIS A 26 -1.09 -2.22 13.21
C HIS A 26 -0.83 -3.33 12.16
N GLN A 27 -0.09 -3.05 11.08
CA GLN A 27 0.20 -4.00 10.00
C GLN A 27 1.63 -4.55 10.04
N THR A 28 2.41 -4.20 11.06
CA THR A 28 3.82 -4.60 11.19
C THR A 28 3.98 -6.13 11.28
N ASP A 29 3.01 -6.83 11.86
CA ASP A 29 3.04 -8.28 11.97
C ASP A 29 2.79 -8.96 10.63
N MET A 30 1.88 -8.41 9.80
CA MET A 30 1.68 -8.87 8.43
C MET A 30 2.94 -8.65 7.58
N LEU A 31 3.57 -7.48 7.71
CA LEU A 31 4.84 -7.17 7.06
C LEU A 31 5.93 -8.18 7.44
N ARG A 32 6.07 -8.49 8.74
CA ARG A 32 7.05 -9.46 9.24
C ARG A 32 6.79 -10.85 8.66
N ALA A 33 5.52 -11.26 8.58
CA ALA A 33 5.13 -12.55 8.01
C ALA A 33 5.45 -12.64 6.51
N VAL A 34 5.19 -11.59 5.73
CA VAL A 34 5.52 -11.53 4.30
C VAL A 34 7.03 -11.60 4.10
N LYS A 35 7.80 -10.81 4.86
CA LYS A 35 9.26 -10.86 4.82
C LYS A 35 9.81 -12.25 5.13
N ALA A 36 9.32 -12.89 6.20
CA ALA A 36 9.75 -14.23 6.57
C ALA A 36 9.47 -15.27 5.47
N LYS A 37 8.29 -15.21 4.83
CA LYS A 37 7.95 -16.09 3.70
C LYS A 37 8.83 -15.83 2.48
N HIS A 38 9.07 -14.56 2.17
CA HIS A 38 9.96 -14.15 1.08
C HIS A 38 11.38 -14.68 1.29
N ASP A 39 11.96 -14.42 2.47
CA ASP A 39 13.33 -14.83 2.77
C ASP A 39 13.48 -16.35 2.82
N ALA A 40 12.49 -17.06 3.41
CA ALA A 40 12.47 -18.52 3.39
C ALA A 40 12.39 -19.11 1.97
N PHE A 41 11.61 -18.49 1.08
CA PHE A 41 11.52 -18.92 -0.32
C PHE A 41 12.83 -18.67 -1.06
N ILE A 42 13.40 -17.48 -0.93
CA ILE A 42 14.66 -17.10 -1.58
C ILE A 42 15.81 -17.98 -1.10
N ASN A 43 15.89 -18.28 0.20
CA ASN A 43 16.89 -19.19 0.74
C ASN A 43 16.76 -20.60 0.13
N LYS A 44 15.54 -21.13 0.00
CA LYS A 44 15.31 -22.43 -0.66
C LYS A 44 15.74 -22.41 -2.13
N VAL A 45 15.41 -21.34 -2.86
CA VAL A 45 15.82 -21.19 -4.26
C VAL A 45 17.35 -21.18 -4.38
N TYR A 46 18.06 -20.52 -3.46
CA TYR A 46 19.54 -20.51 -3.47
C TYR A 46 20.18 -21.86 -3.11
N THR A 47 19.49 -22.73 -2.35
CA THR A 47 20.02 -24.07 -2.04
C THR A 47 19.86 -25.07 -3.18
N LEU A 48 19.00 -24.80 -4.16
CA LEU A 48 18.71 -25.73 -5.25
C LEU A 48 19.67 -25.49 -6.43
N PRO A 49 20.30 -26.55 -6.98
CA PRO A 49 21.19 -26.41 -8.13
C PRO A 49 20.41 -26.04 -9.41
N GLU A 50 21.02 -25.18 -10.25
CA GLU A 50 20.40 -24.65 -11.48
C GLU A 50 20.16 -25.72 -12.57
N SER A 51 20.92 -26.82 -12.51
CA SER A 51 20.79 -27.95 -13.42
C SER A 51 20.63 -29.24 -12.63
N LEU A 52 19.94 -30.20 -13.25
CA LEU A 52 19.97 -31.61 -12.86
C LEU A 52 21.42 -32.03 -12.49
N PRO A 53 21.66 -32.60 -11.31
CA PRO A 53 23.00 -33.00 -10.88
C PRO A 53 23.67 -33.89 -11.94
N LYS A 54 24.91 -33.59 -12.34
CA LYS A 54 25.63 -34.44 -13.28
C LYS A 54 25.90 -35.80 -12.62
N ILE A 55 25.18 -36.83 -13.04
CA ILE A 55 25.38 -38.21 -12.60
C ILE A 55 26.59 -38.78 -13.35
N ASP A 56 27.56 -39.33 -12.64
CA ASP A 56 28.70 -40.02 -13.24
C ASP A 56 28.30 -41.44 -13.69
N PHE A 57 27.72 -41.54 -14.88
CA PHE A 57 27.32 -42.82 -15.47
C PHE A 57 28.52 -43.72 -15.85
N ALA A 58 29.75 -43.17 -15.96
CA ALA A 58 30.94 -43.96 -16.31
C ALA A 58 31.37 -44.86 -15.13
N ALA A 59 31.30 -44.35 -13.90
CA ALA A 59 31.54 -45.15 -12.70
C ALA A 59 30.53 -46.30 -12.57
N TYR A 60 29.26 -46.08 -12.92
CA TYR A 60 28.22 -47.11 -12.85
C TYR A 60 28.36 -48.18 -13.95
N LYS A 61 28.75 -47.79 -15.17
CA LYS A 61 29.01 -48.75 -16.28
C LYS A 61 30.08 -49.78 -15.92
N SER A 62 31.08 -49.40 -15.12
CA SER A 62 32.16 -50.32 -14.69
C SER A 62 31.75 -51.33 -13.61
N ARG A 63 30.65 -51.08 -12.89
CA ARG A 63 30.19 -51.88 -11.74
C ARG A 63 28.92 -52.68 -12.02
N LEU A 64 28.23 -52.39 -13.11
CA LEU A 64 26.97 -53.04 -13.46
C LEU A 64 27.22 -54.29 -14.32
N PRO A 65 26.51 -55.41 -14.06
CA PRO A 65 26.59 -56.61 -14.90
C PRO A 65 26.10 -56.41 -16.34
N ASP A 66 25.19 -55.44 -16.54
CA ASP A 66 24.63 -55.11 -17.86
C ASP A 66 24.89 -53.61 -18.20
N PRO A 67 25.89 -53.33 -19.05
CA PRO A 67 26.22 -51.97 -19.49
C PRO A 67 25.08 -51.29 -20.28
N ALA A 68 24.22 -52.06 -20.95
CA ALA A 68 23.13 -51.50 -21.76
C ALA A 68 22.02 -50.85 -20.91
N MET A 69 21.91 -51.23 -19.64
CA MET A 69 20.98 -50.62 -18.70
C MET A 69 21.40 -49.18 -18.34
N ALA A 70 22.70 -48.95 -18.13
CA ALA A 70 23.23 -47.63 -17.81
C ALA A 70 23.05 -46.63 -18.96
N ASP A 71 23.20 -47.09 -20.22
CA ASP A 71 22.97 -46.26 -21.41
C ASP A 71 21.49 -45.84 -21.57
N ARG A 72 20.54 -46.72 -21.19
CA ARG A 72 19.11 -46.38 -21.21
C ARG A 72 18.77 -45.30 -20.17
N PHE A 73 19.35 -45.39 -18.97
CA PHE A 73 19.15 -44.39 -17.92
C PHE A 73 19.81 -43.05 -18.24
N GLU A 74 21.00 -43.06 -18.85
CA GLU A 74 21.67 -41.84 -19.30
C GLU A 74 20.82 -41.10 -20.34
N LYS A 75 20.27 -41.82 -21.32
CA LYS A 75 19.35 -41.25 -22.32
C LYS A 75 18.05 -40.72 -21.71
N ALA A 76 17.45 -41.47 -20.78
CA ALA A 76 16.22 -41.04 -20.10
C ALA A 76 16.45 -39.80 -19.22
N TYR A 77 17.61 -39.70 -18.56
CA TYR A 77 17.99 -38.56 -17.74
C TYR A 77 18.26 -37.31 -18.57
N ALA A 78 18.96 -37.45 -19.70
CA ALA A 78 19.19 -36.36 -20.64
C ALA A 78 17.90 -35.86 -21.31
N ALA A 79 16.91 -36.74 -21.50
CA ALA A 79 15.60 -36.40 -22.06
C ALA A 79 14.64 -35.75 -21.05
N LEU A 80 14.96 -35.77 -19.75
CA LEU A 80 14.13 -35.18 -18.71
C LEU A 80 14.18 -33.65 -18.77
N SER A 81 13.12 -33.04 -19.31
CA SER A 81 12.90 -31.60 -19.27
C SER A 81 11.85 -31.28 -18.20
N ILE A 82 12.22 -30.50 -17.19
CA ILE A 82 11.28 -30.04 -16.16
C ILE A 82 10.61 -28.76 -16.69
N PRO A 83 9.29 -28.78 -16.97
CA PRO A 83 8.59 -27.60 -17.44
C PRO A 83 8.54 -26.54 -16.33
N TYR A 84 8.64 -25.28 -16.72
CA TYR A 84 8.51 -24.17 -15.79
C TYR A 84 7.09 -24.12 -15.21
N PRO A 85 6.93 -23.85 -13.90
CA PRO A 85 5.60 -23.77 -13.30
C PRO A 85 4.77 -22.67 -13.96
N VAL A 86 3.57 -23.05 -14.43
CA VAL A 86 2.58 -22.10 -14.96
C VAL A 86 1.72 -21.62 -13.80
N ASP A 87 1.51 -20.30 -13.70
CA ASP A 87 0.57 -19.72 -12.74
C ASP A 87 -0.87 -20.10 -13.13
N LYS A 88 -1.41 -21.12 -12.46
CA LYS A 88 -2.77 -21.61 -12.72
C LYS A 88 -3.86 -20.67 -12.20
N ASN A 89 -3.52 -19.82 -11.22
CA ASN A 89 -4.49 -19.05 -10.47
C ASN A 89 -4.50 -17.56 -10.88
N ASN A 90 -3.67 -17.15 -11.84
CA ASN A 90 -3.53 -15.77 -12.30
C ASN A 90 -3.36 -14.76 -11.14
N MET A 91 -2.65 -15.16 -10.09
CA MET A 91 -2.49 -14.35 -8.88
C MET A 91 -1.78 -13.02 -9.18
N LEU A 92 -0.89 -13.01 -10.18
CA LEU A 92 -0.23 -11.79 -10.65
C LEU A 92 -1.21 -10.75 -11.18
N LYS A 93 -2.26 -11.17 -11.88
CA LYS A 93 -3.28 -10.24 -12.42
C LYS A 93 -4.10 -9.61 -11.29
N GLN A 94 -4.46 -10.41 -10.29
CA GLN A 94 -5.21 -9.91 -9.14
C GLN A 94 -4.42 -8.86 -8.35
N VAL A 95 -3.12 -9.09 -8.14
CA VAL A 95 -2.24 -8.12 -7.47
C VAL A 95 -2.13 -6.82 -8.26
N GLU A 96 -2.02 -6.91 -9.59
CA GLU A 96 -1.96 -5.73 -10.45
C GLU A 96 -3.28 -4.93 -10.44
N GLU A 97 -4.42 -5.61 -10.45
CA GLU A 97 -5.74 -4.98 -10.33
C GLU A 97 -5.90 -4.27 -8.97
N GLU A 98 -5.51 -4.93 -7.88
CA GLU A 98 -5.54 -4.34 -6.53
C GLU A 98 -4.60 -3.12 -6.42
N HIS A 99 -3.42 -3.20 -7.03
CA HIS A 99 -2.48 -2.09 -7.09
C HIS A 99 -3.09 -0.87 -7.81
N GLN A 100 -3.73 -1.08 -8.96
CA GLN A 100 -4.37 -0.01 -9.72
C GLN A 100 -5.55 0.63 -8.96
N GLU A 101 -6.33 -0.16 -8.22
CA GLU A 101 -7.40 0.36 -7.38
C GLU A 101 -6.84 1.21 -6.23
N ASN A 102 -5.79 0.72 -5.56
CA ASN A 102 -5.15 1.43 -4.47
C ASN A 102 -4.47 2.72 -4.93
N GLU A 103 -3.85 2.75 -6.11
CA GLU A 103 -3.30 3.98 -6.69
C GLU A 103 -4.37 5.07 -6.89
N LYS A 104 -5.58 4.69 -7.33
CA LYS A 104 -6.68 5.64 -7.49
C LYS A 104 -7.10 6.24 -6.15
N LYS A 105 -7.26 5.40 -5.12
CA LYS A 105 -7.59 5.83 -3.76
C LYS A 105 -6.51 6.76 -3.18
N VAL A 106 -5.23 6.44 -3.39
CA VAL A 106 -4.12 7.28 -2.94
C VAL A 106 -4.13 8.63 -3.64
N LYS A 107 -4.35 8.68 -4.96
CA LYS A 107 -4.43 9.95 -5.70
C LYS A 107 -5.56 10.85 -5.20
N GLN A 108 -6.75 10.28 -4.96
CA GLN A 108 -7.89 11.00 -4.38
C GLN A 108 -7.57 11.52 -2.97
N TYR A 109 -6.99 10.66 -2.12
CA TYR A 109 -6.61 11.06 -0.76
C TYR A 109 -5.59 12.21 -0.74
N VAL A 110 -4.61 12.20 -1.64
CA VAL A 110 -3.64 13.29 -1.78
C VAL A 110 -4.33 14.58 -2.22
N THR A 111 -5.26 14.54 -3.17
CA THR A 111 -5.99 15.75 -3.59
C THR A 111 -6.84 16.31 -2.45
N ASP A 112 -7.48 15.45 -1.66
CA ASP A 112 -8.33 15.85 -0.54
C ASP A 112 -7.50 16.51 0.57
N ILE A 113 -6.35 15.91 0.94
CA ILE A 113 -5.43 16.52 1.92
C ILE A 113 -4.92 17.87 1.41
N GLN A 114 -4.55 17.97 0.13
CA GLN A 114 -4.08 19.23 -0.43
C GLN A 114 -5.16 20.31 -0.40
N ALA A 115 -6.43 19.96 -0.62
CA ALA A 115 -7.55 20.88 -0.48
C ALA A 115 -7.73 21.30 0.99
N ALA A 116 -7.78 20.36 1.93
CA ALA A 116 -7.91 20.62 3.36
C ALA A 116 -6.74 21.48 3.91
N ALA A 117 -5.52 21.23 3.43
CA ALA A 117 -4.35 22.01 3.80
C ALA A 117 -4.41 23.45 3.27
N LYS A 118 -4.99 23.68 2.08
CA LYS A 118 -5.23 25.03 1.56
C LYS A 118 -6.27 25.76 2.39
N GLU A 119 -7.39 25.10 2.72
CA GLU A 119 -8.43 25.66 3.58
C GLU A 119 -7.89 25.98 4.98
N SER A 120 -7.11 25.08 5.57
CA SER A 120 -6.48 25.32 6.88
C SER A 120 -5.53 26.52 6.84
N LYS A 121 -4.78 26.72 5.73
CA LYS A 121 -3.90 27.87 5.56
C LYS A 121 -4.67 29.18 5.40
N THR A 122 -5.78 29.19 4.66
CA THR A 122 -6.62 30.40 4.55
C THR A 122 -7.27 30.72 5.88
N PHE A 123 -7.68 29.71 6.66
CA PHE A 123 -8.22 29.90 8.00
C PHE A 123 -7.17 30.46 8.98
N LEU A 124 -5.94 29.94 8.97
CA LEU A 124 -4.84 30.48 9.77
C LEU A 124 -4.56 31.95 9.42
N ALA A 125 -4.51 32.30 8.13
CA ALA A 125 -4.32 33.69 7.71
C ALA A 125 -5.46 34.62 8.19
N LYS A 126 -6.70 34.11 8.24
CA LYS A 126 -7.82 34.85 8.85
C LYS A 126 -7.62 35.06 10.35
N ILE A 127 -7.21 34.02 11.09
CA ILE A 127 -6.92 34.15 12.52
C ILE A 127 -5.79 35.14 12.79
N GLU A 128 -4.71 35.09 12.01
CA GLU A 128 -3.58 36.02 12.14
C GLU A 128 -3.98 37.49 11.86
N SER A 129 -5.01 37.70 11.04
CA SER A 129 -5.55 39.05 10.78
C SER A 129 -6.40 39.60 11.92
N LEU A 130 -6.83 38.76 12.87
CA LEU A 130 -7.65 39.20 13.99
C LEU A 130 -6.83 40.01 14.99
N PRO A 131 -7.41 41.09 15.57
CA PRO A 131 -6.81 41.77 16.70
C PRO A 131 -6.71 40.82 17.90
N LYS A 132 -5.85 41.15 18.86
CA LYS A 132 -5.75 40.40 20.12
C LYS A 132 -7.13 40.32 20.77
N PHE A 133 -7.42 39.17 21.36
CA PHE A 133 -8.72 38.90 21.98
C PHE A 133 -9.11 39.95 23.04
N GLU A 134 -8.16 40.41 23.85
CA GLU A 134 -8.40 41.40 24.91
C GLU A 134 -8.81 42.79 24.39
N GLU A 135 -8.46 43.10 23.14
CA GLU A 135 -8.74 44.39 22.50
C GLU A 135 -9.96 44.31 21.56
N MET A 136 -10.58 43.12 21.43
CA MET A 136 -11.68 42.89 20.51
C MET A 136 -13.02 43.36 21.11
N THR A 137 -13.64 44.37 20.49
CA THR A 137 -14.99 44.80 20.86
C THR A 137 -16.06 43.92 20.20
N ILE A 138 -17.29 43.93 20.72
CA ILE A 138 -18.43 43.18 20.15
C ILE A 138 -18.70 43.61 18.69
N GLU A 139 -18.52 44.91 18.39
CA GLU A 139 -18.70 45.45 17.04
C GLU A 139 -17.64 44.92 16.08
N MET A 140 -16.37 44.86 16.51
CA MET A 140 -15.28 44.26 15.73
C MET A 140 -15.48 42.76 15.55
N TYR A 141 -15.94 42.06 16.58
CA TYR A 141 -16.29 40.65 16.50
C TYR A 141 -17.37 40.40 15.43
N ASN A 142 -18.44 41.20 15.44
CA ASN A 142 -19.50 41.11 14.41
C ASN A 142 -19.01 41.50 13.00
N TYR A 143 -17.98 42.36 12.89
CA TYR A 143 -17.38 42.71 11.60
C TYR A 143 -16.58 41.54 11.00
N TYR A 144 -15.77 40.85 11.81
CA TYR A 144 -15.00 39.69 11.35
C TYR A 144 -15.85 38.42 11.23
N PHE A 145 -16.87 38.27 12.07
CA PHE A 145 -17.79 37.14 12.13
C PHE A 145 -19.25 37.61 11.93
N PRO A 146 -19.61 38.04 10.70
CA PRO A 146 -20.95 38.55 10.41
C PRO A 146 -22.04 37.49 10.60
N GLU A 147 -21.67 36.20 10.54
CA GLU A 147 -22.58 35.07 10.76
C GLU A 147 -23.09 34.97 12.20
N THR A 148 -22.31 35.45 13.18
CA THR A 148 -22.70 35.47 14.60
C THR A 148 -23.43 36.76 15.01
N GLY A 149 -23.44 37.76 14.13
CA GLY A 149 -24.07 39.05 14.39
C GLY A 149 -25.59 38.97 14.38
N TYR A 150 -26.23 39.95 15.03
CA TYR A 150 -27.68 40.10 14.96
C TYR A 150 -28.12 40.42 13.52
N ASN A 151 -28.97 39.56 12.94
CA ASN A 151 -29.55 39.77 11.62
C ASN A 151 -30.99 40.32 11.76
N PRO A 152 -31.27 41.57 11.34
CA PRO A 152 -32.61 42.16 11.42
C PRO A 152 -33.67 41.40 10.62
N ASP A 153 -33.28 40.79 9.50
CA ASP A 153 -34.20 40.07 8.60
C ASP A 153 -34.56 38.68 9.14
N ARG A 154 -33.73 38.15 10.06
CA ARG A 154 -33.89 36.82 10.67
C ARG A 154 -33.60 36.89 12.17
N PRO A 155 -34.47 37.54 12.96
CA PRO A 155 -34.25 37.72 14.38
C PRO A 155 -34.26 36.36 15.09
N THR A 156 -33.37 36.21 16.07
CA THR A 156 -33.33 35.05 16.95
C THR A 156 -33.82 35.43 18.34
N PHE A 157 -34.52 34.50 18.99
CA PHE A 157 -35.08 34.66 20.33
C PHE A 157 -34.23 33.91 21.36
N TRP A 158 -34.07 34.48 22.55
CA TRP A 158 -33.41 33.82 23.68
C TRP A 158 -34.12 32.49 23.99
N PRO A 159 -33.43 31.34 24.11
CA PRO A 159 -32.01 31.16 24.42
C PRO A 159 -31.07 30.93 23.22
N HIS A 160 -31.45 31.40 22.02
CA HIS A 160 -30.64 31.29 20.79
C HIS A 160 -30.17 29.86 20.49
N ILE A 161 -31.06 28.88 20.67
CA ILE A 161 -30.85 27.48 20.28
C ILE A 161 -31.74 27.12 19.09
N GLU A 162 -31.25 26.23 18.22
CA GLU A 162 -31.87 25.81 16.96
C GLU A 162 -33.35 25.41 17.16
N ASP A 163 -33.61 24.54 18.14
CA ASP A 163 -34.93 23.98 18.42
C ASP A 163 -35.97 25.00 18.94
N GLN A 164 -35.53 26.19 19.34
CA GLN A 164 -36.40 27.21 19.96
C GLN A 164 -36.46 28.51 19.14
N GLN A 165 -36.22 28.42 17.82
CA GLN A 165 -36.39 29.52 16.87
C GLN A 165 -37.66 29.35 16.00
N PRO A 166 -38.87 29.64 16.51
CA PRO A 166 -40.12 29.44 15.76
C PRO A 166 -40.21 30.25 14.45
N TYR A 167 -39.47 31.35 14.36
CA TYR A 167 -39.44 32.24 13.18
C TYR A 167 -38.14 32.14 12.37
N ASN A 168 -37.22 31.25 12.75
CA ASN A 168 -35.96 31.02 12.04
C ASN A 168 -35.54 29.54 12.15
N PRO A 169 -36.24 28.61 11.48
CA PRO A 169 -36.02 27.17 11.59
C PRO A 169 -34.68 26.71 10.99
N ASP A 170 -34.05 27.54 10.15
CA ASP A 170 -32.72 27.29 9.58
C ASP A 170 -31.58 27.80 10.47
N PHE A 171 -31.89 28.42 11.62
CA PHE A 171 -30.87 28.90 12.53
C PHE A 171 -30.01 27.74 13.04
N LYS A 172 -28.71 27.83 12.83
CA LYS A 172 -27.73 26.91 13.40
C LYS A 172 -26.90 27.62 14.45
N TYR A 173 -26.81 27.01 15.62
CA TYR A 173 -25.93 27.52 16.66
C TYR A 173 -24.50 27.10 16.32
N TYR A 174 -23.64 28.07 16.04
CA TYR A 174 -22.22 27.83 15.79
C TYR A 174 -21.57 27.38 17.11
N LYS A 175 -21.34 26.07 17.24
CA LYS A 175 -20.56 25.45 18.33
C LYS A 175 -19.06 25.61 18.13
#